data_AF-A0AAD3H2V7-F1
#
_entry.id   AF-A0AAD3H2V7-F1
#
_cell.length_a   1.000
_cell.length_b   1.000
_cell.length_c   1.000
_cell.angle_alpha   90.00
_cell.angle_beta   90.00
_cell.angle_gamma   90.00
#
_symmetry.space_group_name_H-M   'P 1'
#
loop_
_entity.id
_entity.type
_entity.pdbx_description
1 polymer ?
#
loop_
_entity_poly.entity_id
_entity_poly.type
_entity_poly.pdbx_seq_one_letter_code
_entity_poly.pdbx_strand_id
1 'polypeptide(L)'
;MPEKLSYSEGAALPESAPSWAVSASKRIQEKLETIGKISTAQPPEGVSRVLLHSCCAPCSGAMVEEMCASDIDEVVVFFYNPNIHPKKEYEIRKEENKEYCKRIGVKFIDSDYEVDNWYSRMKGMEYDPERGHRCNEKQVDASGFKAAARYPGLKYWQYEWQSDEMTLRKYQISATERFYKQEYCGCSYSLRDSNEWRRANGIPKIQIGGDTAGLGDRYFSNPLVDAAEESQDVVDEFFQQAEDLAKAGRDVKERKKMLKVYENRRKNEKTDGSITGLNNW
;
A
#
# COMPACT_ATOMS: atom_id res chain seq x y z
N MET A 1 -15.32 13.02 23.08
CA MET A 1 -15.69 12.27 21.86
C MET A 1 -14.76 12.76 20.77
N PRO A 2 -13.99 11.91 20.08
CA PRO A 2 -13.22 12.38 18.94
C PRO A 2 -14.19 12.91 17.88
N GLU A 3 -13.90 14.08 17.30
CA GLU A 3 -14.66 14.62 16.17
C GLU A 3 -14.65 13.61 15.02
N LYS A 4 -15.81 13.42 14.37
CA LYS A 4 -15.90 12.59 13.18
C LYS A 4 -15.13 13.27 12.05
N LEU A 5 -14.10 12.60 11.53
CA LEU A 5 -13.27 13.08 10.42
C LEU A 5 -14.13 13.25 9.14
N SER A 6 -13.93 14.36 8.42
CA SER A 6 -14.65 14.69 7.18
C SER A 6 -13.80 14.38 5.93
N TYR A 7 -14.44 13.86 4.88
CA TYR A 7 -13.80 13.38 3.65
C TYR A 7 -13.61 14.45 2.54
N SER A 8 -14.06 15.69 2.74
CA SER A 8 -14.45 16.59 1.64
C SER A 8 -13.35 17.44 0.96
N GLU A 9 -12.08 17.32 1.33
CA GLU A 9 -11.02 18.19 0.77
C GLU A 9 -9.99 17.36 -0.02
N GLY A 10 -10.36 16.96 -1.25
CA GLY A 10 -9.56 16.12 -2.13
C GLY A 10 -8.83 16.88 -3.24
N ALA A 11 -7.51 16.65 -3.32
CA ALA A 11 -6.55 17.23 -4.27
C ALA A 11 -6.91 17.06 -5.77
N ALA A 12 -6.54 18.05 -6.59
CA ALA A 12 -6.66 18.02 -8.05
C ALA A 12 -5.47 17.32 -8.72
N LEU A 13 -5.70 16.70 -9.89
CA LEU A 13 -4.64 16.16 -10.75
C LEU A 13 -3.73 17.30 -11.24
N PRO A 14 -2.39 17.12 -11.28
CA PRO A 14 -1.53 18.05 -11.99
C PRO A 14 -1.76 17.94 -13.50
N GLU A 15 -1.59 19.05 -14.21
CA GLU A 15 -1.80 19.16 -15.66
C GLU A 15 -0.92 18.19 -16.49
N SER A 16 0.13 17.63 -15.89
CA SER A 16 1.07 16.69 -16.50
C SER A 16 0.71 15.20 -16.32
N ALA A 17 -0.46 14.86 -15.80
CA ALA A 17 -0.85 13.47 -15.56
C ALA A 17 -1.07 12.69 -16.88
N PRO A 18 -0.63 11.41 -16.97
CA PRO A 18 -0.84 10.58 -18.16
C PRO A 18 -2.33 10.24 -18.38
N SER A 19 -2.76 10.01 -19.63
CA SER A 19 -4.18 9.89 -20.02
C SER A 19 -4.94 8.75 -19.35
N TRP A 20 -4.28 7.63 -19.04
CA TRP A 20 -4.87 6.53 -18.29
C TRP A 20 -5.12 6.93 -16.83
N ALA A 21 -4.22 7.70 -16.21
CA ALA A 21 -4.38 8.21 -14.85
C ALA A 21 -5.50 9.25 -14.77
N VAL A 22 -5.64 10.10 -15.80
CA VAL A 22 -6.78 11.02 -15.95
C VAL A 22 -8.11 10.26 -16.02
N SER A 23 -8.14 9.19 -16.81
CA SER A 23 -9.34 8.37 -16.99
C SER A 23 -9.76 7.64 -15.70
N ALA A 24 -8.80 7.04 -14.99
CA ALA A 24 -9.07 6.39 -13.71
C ALA A 24 -9.49 7.40 -12.63
N SER A 25 -8.78 8.53 -12.53
CA SER A 25 -9.10 9.60 -11.57
C SER A 25 -10.51 10.16 -11.75
N LYS A 26 -10.96 10.36 -13.00
CA LYS A 26 -12.31 10.86 -13.30
C LYS A 26 -13.38 9.88 -12.80
N ARG A 27 -13.21 8.57 -13.04
CA ARG A 27 -14.12 7.54 -12.53
C ARG A 27 -14.21 7.54 -11.01
N ILE A 28 -13.08 7.73 -10.33
CA ILE A 28 -13.03 7.73 -8.86
C ILE A 28 -13.69 8.99 -8.30
N GLN A 29 -13.45 10.16 -8.90
CA GLN A 29 -14.10 11.42 -8.50
C GLN A 29 -15.63 11.36 -8.63
N GLU A 30 -16.14 10.84 -9.75
CA GLU A 30 -17.59 10.65 -9.97
C GLU A 30 -18.22 9.75 -8.88
N LYS A 31 -17.50 8.72 -8.42
CA LYS A 31 -17.96 7.87 -7.31
C LYS A 31 -17.91 8.56 -5.95
N LEU A 32 -16.85 9.33 -5.65
CA LEU A 32 -16.70 10.02 -4.35
C LEU A 32 -17.75 11.11 -4.13
N GLU A 33 -18.16 11.84 -5.17
CA GLU A 33 -19.21 12.87 -5.08
C GLU A 33 -20.58 12.29 -4.67
N THR A 34 -20.74 10.96 -4.69
CA THR A 34 -22.00 10.27 -4.49
C THR A 34 -22.16 9.67 -3.08
N ILE A 35 -21.12 9.61 -2.22
CA ILE A 35 -21.18 8.80 -0.98
C ILE A 35 -20.58 9.50 0.26
N GLY A 36 -21.30 9.44 1.40
CA GLY A 36 -20.82 9.93 2.70
C GLY A 36 -19.93 8.95 3.48
N LYS A 37 -20.09 7.63 3.28
CA LYS A 37 -19.23 6.55 3.79
C LYS A 37 -18.47 5.94 2.62
N ILE A 38 -17.15 5.76 2.69
CA ILE A 38 -16.39 5.29 1.53
C ILE A 38 -16.55 3.78 1.33
N SER A 39 -16.72 3.04 2.43
CA SER A 39 -16.91 1.59 2.40
C SER A 39 -18.34 1.17 2.76
N THR A 40 -18.73 -0.02 2.29
CA THR A 40 -19.94 -0.71 2.76
C THR A 40 -19.72 -1.51 4.05
N ALA A 41 -18.49 -1.49 4.59
CA ALA A 41 -18.09 -2.24 5.77
C ALA A 41 -18.99 -1.93 6.98
N GLN A 42 -19.48 -3.01 7.59
CA GLN A 42 -20.20 -2.97 8.86
C GLN A 42 -19.34 -3.60 9.96
N PRO A 43 -19.34 -3.02 11.17
CA PRO A 43 -18.64 -3.62 12.29
C PRO A 43 -19.18 -5.03 12.56
N PRO A 44 -18.35 -5.96 13.06
CA PRO A 44 -18.84 -7.27 13.49
C PRO A 44 -19.92 -7.13 14.58
N GLU A 45 -20.95 -7.96 14.54
CA GLU A 45 -22.10 -7.84 15.44
C GLU A 45 -21.69 -7.93 16.92
N GLY A 46 -22.17 -6.98 17.73
CA GLY A 46 -21.88 -6.92 19.16
C GLY A 46 -20.42 -6.57 19.52
N VAL A 47 -19.64 -6.05 18.56
CA VAL A 47 -18.25 -5.64 18.77
C VAL A 47 -18.14 -4.13 18.89
N SER A 48 -17.76 -3.65 20.06
CA SER A 48 -17.51 -2.23 20.32
C SER A 48 -16.04 -1.82 20.20
N ARG A 49 -15.11 -2.77 20.12
CA ARG A 49 -13.66 -2.51 20.10
C ARG A 49 -12.97 -3.36 19.04
N VAL A 50 -12.31 -2.72 18.09
CA VAL A 50 -11.67 -3.40 16.96
C VAL A 50 -10.16 -3.18 16.93
N LEU A 51 -9.44 -4.19 16.44
CA LEU A 51 -8.02 -4.15 16.13
C LEU A 51 -7.82 -4.16 14.62
N LEU A 52 -7.02 -3.21 14.14
CA LEU A 52 -6.49 -3.16 12.79
C LEU A 52 -5.01 -3.57 12.81
N HIS A 53 -4.65 -4.61 12.08
CA HIS A 53 -3.26 -4.97 11.85
C HIS A 53 -2.65 -4.01 10.81
N SER A 54 -1.53 -3.37 11.13
CA SER A 54 -0.85 -2.44 10.23
C SER A 54 0.65 -2.72 10.13
N CYS A 55 1.21 -2.49 8.95
CA CYS A 55 2.65 -2.53 8.68
C CYS A 55 3.20 -1.16 8.20
N CYS A 56 2.33 -0.17 8.00
CA CYS A 56 2.66 1.16 7.47
C CYS A 56 1.52 2.16 7.65
N ALA A 57 1.85 3.43 7.92
CA ALA A 57 0.87 4.52 8.00
C ALA A 57 0.12 4.76 6.67
N PRO A 58 0.81 4.82 5.49
CA PRO A 58 0.13 4.92 4.19
C PRO A 58 -0.95 3.86 4.01
N CYS A 59 -0.68 2.63 4.45
CA CYS A 59 -1.54 1.49 4.20
C CYS A 59 -2.77 1.51 5.12
N SER A 60 -2.60 1.89 6.40
CA SER A 60 -3.69 1.86 7.39
C SER A 60 -4.52 3.13 7.48
N GLY A 61 -4.05 4.28 6.99
CA GLY A 61 -4.71 5.58 7.19
C GLY A 61 -6.20 5.57 6.85
N ALA A 62 -6.55 5.19 5.62
CA ALA A 62 -7.93 5.18 5.17
C ALA A 62 -8.81 4.19 5.94
N MET A 63 -8.27 3.02 6.30
CA MET A 63 -8.98 2.03 7.11
C MET A 63 -9.26 2.57 8.52
N VAL A 64 -8.29 3.24 9.14
CA VAL A 64 -8.48 3.82 10.48
C VAL A 64 -9.58 4.87 10.48
N GLU A 65 -9.60 5.77 9.49
CA GLU A 65 -10.66 6.77 9.37
C GLU A 65 -12.05 6.12 9.19
N GLU A 66 -12.17 5.15 8.29
CA GLU A 66 -13.43 4.47 8.00
C GLU A 66 -13.92 3.64 9.21
N MET A 67 -13.00 3.02 9.96
CA MET A 67 -13.31 2.33 11.21
C MET A 67 -13.78 3.30 12.30
N CYS A 68 -13.13 4.47 12.44
CA CYS A 68 -13.53 5.50 13.40
C CYS A 68 -14.86 6.18 13.03
N ALA A 69 -15.22 6.21 11.74
CA ALA A 69 -16.50 6.70 11.26
C ALA A 69 -17.65 5.68 11.41
N SER A 70 -17.33 4.42 11.69
CA SER A 70 -18.29 3.33 11.88
C SER A 70 -18.83 3.28 13.32
N ASP A 71 -19.85 2.46 13.57
CA ASP A 71 -20.49 2.29 14.89
C ASP A 71 -19.62 1.42 15.82
N ILE A 72 -18.44 1.93 16.17
CA ILE A 72 -17.42 1.29 17.01
C ILE A 72 -16.94 2.31 18.04
N ASP A 73 -16.84 1.91 19.30
CA ASP A 73 -16.40 2.78 20.40
C ASP A 73 -14.88 3.00 20.40
N GLU A 74 -14.11 1.97 20.00
CA GLU A 74 -12.65 2.04 20.01
C GLU A 74 -11.99 1.31 18.83
N VAL A 75 -11.10 2.01 18.14
CA VAL A 75 -10.17 1.44 17.15
C VAL A 75 -8.77 1.39 17.76
N VAL A 76 -8.10 0.26 17.59
CA VAL A 76 -6.72 0.03 18.04
C VAL A 76 -5.87 -0.42 16.85
N VAL A 77 -4.80 0.30 16.55
CA VAL A 77 -3.81 -0.11 15.54
C VAL A 77 -2.76 -0.98 16.19
N PHE A 78 -2.57 -2.17 15.64
CA PHE A 78 -1.51 -3.10 16.02
C PHE A 78 -0.44 -3.11 14.94
N PHE A 79 0.75 -2.60 15.28
CA PHE A 79 1.87 -2.59 14.36
C PHE A 79 2.71 -3.85 14.51
N TYR A 80 2.71 -4.66 13.46
CA TYR A 80 3.57 -5.84 13.41
C TYR A 80 3.85 -6.23 11.98
N ASN A 81 5.11 -6.16 11.60
CA ASN A 81 5.56 -6.82 10.40
C ASN A 81 7.05 -7.16 10.54
N PRO A 82 7.38 -8.37 11.05
CA PRO A 82 8.76 -8.77 11.31
C PRO A 82 9.57 -8.98 10.03
N ASN A 83 8.90 -8.98 8.87
CA ASN A 83 9.57 -9.12 7.59
C ASN A 83 10.24 -7.82 7.13
N ILE A 84 9.86 -6.66 7.66
CA ILE A 84 10.36 -5.38 7.18
C ILE A 84 11.87 -5.33 7.38
N HIS A 85 12.63 -5.10 6.32
CA HIS A 85 14.07 -5.18 6.26
C HIS A 85 14.60 -4.11 5.30
N PRO A 86 15.62 -3.34 5.69
CA PRO A 86 16.41 -3.48 6.92
C PRO A 86 15.70 -2.90 8.14
N LYS A 87 16.26 -3.11 9.34
CA LYS A 87 15.72 -2.54 10.60
C LYS A 87 15.40 -1.04 10.50
N LYS A 88 16.22 -0.28 9.75
CA LYS A 88 15.98 1.14 9.49
C LYS A 88 14.61 1.42 8.85
N GLU A 89 14.20 0.59 7.88
CA GLU A 89 12.87 0.70 7.25
C GLU A 89 11.76 0.42 8.28
N TYR A 90 11.95 -0.63 9.10
CA TYR A 90 10.98 -1.00 10.13
C TYR A 90 10.74 0.15 11.10
N GLU A 91 11.81 0.78 11.61
CA GLU A 91 11.68 1.92 12.52
C GLU A 91 11.02 3.13 11.85
N ILE A 92 11.34 3.45 10.58
CA ILE A 92 10.68 4.55 9.85
C ILE A 92 9.17 4.29 9.73
N ARG A 93 8.76 3.12 9.25
CA ARG A 93 7.34 2.77 9.07
C ARG A 93 6.59 2.72 10.40
N LYS A 94 7.25 2.25 11.47
CA LYS A 94 6.69 2.17 12.82
C LYS A 94 6.46 3.55 13.41
N GLU A 95 7.50 4.39 13.47
CA GLU A 95 7.42 5.70 14.12
C GLU A 95 6.46 6.63 13.37
N GLU A 96 6.44 6.58 12.04
CA GLU A 96 5.46 7.33 11.23
C GLU A 96 4.01 6.93 11.55
N ASN A 97 3.74 5.63 11.64
CA ASN A 97 2.39 5.13 11.95
C ASN A 97 1.98 5.44 13.39
N LYS A 98 2.91 5.33 14.34
CA LYS A 98 2.70 5.67 15.74
C LYS A 98 2.38 7.15 15.93
N GLU A 99 3.13 8.05 15.29
CA GLU A 99 2.86 9.49 15.35
C GLU A 99 1.54 9.84 14.64
N TYR A 100 1.21 9.19 13.53
CA TYR A 100 -0.10 9.34 12.90
C TYR A 100 -1.23 8.96 13.86
N CYS A 101 -1.18 7.75 14.45
CA CYS A 101 -2.18 7.27 15.40
C CYS A 101 -2.33 8.20 16.61
N LYS A 102 -1.20 8.67 17.18
CA LYS A 102 -1.19 9.62 18.29
C LYS A 102 -1.90 10.93 17.95
N ARG A 103 -1.70 11.47 16.74
CA ARG A 103 -2.33 12.72 16.30
C ARG A 103 -3.84 12.60 16.15
N ILE A 104 -4.32 11.49 15.61
CA ILE A 104 -5.76 11.24 15.42
C ILE A 104 -6.43 10.63 16.67
N GLY A 105 -5.68 10.45 17.77
CA GLY A 105 -6.22 9.94 19.03
C GLY A 105 -6.51 8.43 19.04
N VAL A 106 -5.88 7.66 18.16
CA VAL A 106 -6.06 6.20 18.04
C VAL A 106 -4.98 5.47 18.83
N LYS A 107 -5.37 4.42 19.57
CA LYS A 107 -4.44 3.60 20.34
C LYS A 107 -3.52 2.82 19.40
N PHE A 108 -2.24 2.79 19.74
CA PHE A 108 -1.21 2.09 18.98
C PHE A 108 -0.52 1.05 19.86
N ILE A 109 -0.46 -0.19 19.37
CA ILE A 109 0.25 -1.30 20.00
C ILE A 109 1.46 -1.63 19.14
N ASP A 110 2.65 -1.48 19.71
CA ASP A 110 3.92 -1.89 19.11
C ASP A 110 4.22 -3.35 19.50
N SER A 111 4.61 -4.17 18.53
CA SER A 111 4.97 -5.57 18.73
C SER A 111 6.43 -5.82 18.36
N ASP A 112 7.06 -6.74 19.08
CA ASP A 112 8.48 -7.05 18.92
C ASP A 112 8.87 -7.39 17.48
N TYR A 113 10.06 -6.90 17.08
CA TYR A 113 10.64 -7.14 15.77
C TYR A 113 11.29 -8.54 15.69
N GLU A 114 10.46 -9.57 15.57
CA GLU A 114 10.86 -10.99 15.57
C GLU A 114 11.40 -11.48 14.20
N VAL A 115 12.44 -10.83 13.68
CA VAL A 115 12.96 -11.06 12.33
C VAL A 115 13.52 -12.49 12.14
N ASP A 116 14.18 -13.06 13.15
CA ASP A 116 14.79 -14.40 13.07
C ASP A 116 13.74 -15.51 12.96
N ASN A 117 12.61 -15.34 13.67
CA ASN A 117 11.45 -16.22 13.57
C ASN A 117 10.87 -16.17 12.15
N TRP A 118 10.74 -14.97 11.58
CA TRP A 118 10.29 -14.82 10.20
C TRP A 118 11.22 -15.53 9.21
N TYR A 119 12.54 -15.30 9.26
CA TYR A 119 13.48 -15.98 8.38
C TYR A 119 13.44 -17.50 8.51
N SER A 120 13.32 -18.01 9.74
CA SER A 120 13.22 -19.45 10.00
C SER A 120 12.00 -20.07 9.32
N ARG A 121 10.86 -19.35 9.29
CA ARG A 121 9.62 -19.78 8.63
C ARG A 121 9.67 -19.68 7.11
N MET A 122 10.48 -18.78 6.56
CA MET A 122 10.58 -18.54 5.12
C MET A 122 11.67 -19.36 4.42
N LYS A 123 12.40 -20.20 5.17
CA LYS A 123 13.45 -21.05 4.62
C LYS A 123 12.89 -21.98 3.53
N GLY A 124 13.51 -21.97 2.35
CA GLY A 124 13.05 -22.69 1.17
C GLY A 124 12.03 -21.94 0.30
N MET A 125 11.62 -20.72 0.69
CA MET A 125 10.69 -19.86 -0.05
C MET A 125 11.35 -18.53 -0.48
N GLU A 126 12.68 -18.46 -0.52
CA GLU A 126 13.46 -17.23 -0.74
C GLU A 126 13.29 -16.65 -2.17
N TYR A 127 12.88 -17.50 -3.10
CA TYR A 127 12.65 -17.17 -4.51
C TYR A 127 11.17 -17.21 -4.90
N ASP A 128 10.28 -17.41 -3.93
CA ASP A 128 8.86 -17.29 -4.19
C ASP A 128 8.52 -15.84 -4.61
N PRO A 129 7.62 -15.68 -5.58
CA PRO A 129 7.16 -14.36 -5.96
C PRO A 129 6.43 -13.67 -4.80
N GLU A 130 6.39 -12.35 -4.82
CA GLU A 130 5.50 -11.59 -3.95
C GLU A 130 4.04 -12.01 -4.17
N ARG A 131 3.22 -11.99 -3.11
CA ARG A 131 1.87 -12.57 -3.08
C ARG A 131 1.82 -14.09 -3.36
N GLY A 132 2.98 -14.76 -3.38
CA GLY A 132 3.14 -16.21 -3.47
C GLY A 132 3.07 -16.92 -2.11
N HIS A 133 3.65 -18.12 -2.02
CA HIS A 133 3.48 -18.96 -0.82
C HIS A 133 4.14 -18.33 0.41
N ARG A 134 5.30 -17.68 0.21
CA ARG A 134 6.00 -16.85 1.20
C ARG A 134 5.14 -15.78 1.87
N CYS A 135 4.32 -15.05 1.11
CA CYS A 135 3.62 -13.85 1.58
C CYS A 135 2.18 -13.88 1.10
N ASN A 136 1.30 -14.47 1.90
CA ASN A 136 -0.12 -14.58 1.60
C ASN A 136 -0.98 -13.90 2.69
N GLU A 137 -2.18 -13.50 2.30
CA GLU A 137 -3.15 -12.81 3.15
C GLU A 137 -3.48 -13.59 4.43
N LYS A 138 -3.59 -14.92 4.35
CA LYS A 138 -3.88 -15.77 5.53
C LYS A 138 -2.83 -15.63 6.63
N GLN A 139 -1.57 -15.32 6.29
CA GLN A 139 -0.54 -15.04 7.29
C GLN A 139 -0.76 -13.71 8.01
N VAL A 140 -1.26 -12.70 7.29
CA VAL A 140 -1.61 -11.38 7.84
C VAL A 140 -2.82 -11.52 8.75
N ASP A 141 -3.88 -12.18 8.30
CA ASP A 141 -5.07 -12.41 9.12
C ASP A 141 -4.79 -13.24 10.36
N ALA A 142 -4.00 -14.32 10.22
CA ALA A 142 -3.59 -15.13 11.37
C ALA A 142 -2.79 -14.30 12.39
N SER A 143 -2.00 -13.32 11.94
CA SER A 143 -1.31 -12.37 12.81
C SER A 143 -2.31 -11.46 13.55
N GLY A 144 -3.26 -10.88 12.83
CA GLY A 144 -4.33 -10.04 13.40
C GLY A 144 -5.16 -10.76 14.46
N PHE A 145 -5.62 -11.99 14.17
CA PHE A 145 -6.35 -12.81 15.13
C PHE A 145 -5.53 -13.15 16.38
N LYS A 146 -4.26 -13.52 16.22
CA LYS A 146 -3.35 -13.81 17.34
C LYS A 146 -3.10 -12.57 18.21
N ALA A 147 -2.99 -11.40 17.60
CA ALA A 147 -2.81 -10.14 18.31
C ALA A 147 -4.06 -9.78 19.13
N ALA A 148 -5.23 -9.79 18.49
CA ALA A 148 -6.50 -9.49 19.16
C ALA A 148 -6.79 -10.42 20.34
N ALA A 149 -6.47 -11.72 20.22
CA ALA A 149 -6.64 -12.71 21.28
C ALA A 149 -5.86 -12.40 22.58
N ARG A 150 -4.83 -11.54 22.53
CA ARG A 150 -4.07 -11.10 23.72
C ARG A 150 -4.82 -10.06 24.56
N TYR A 151 -5.86 -9.44 24.02
CA TYR A 151 -6.55 -8.30 24.63
C TYR A 151 -8.05 -8.60 24.81
N PRO A 152 -8.53 -8.77 26.05
CA PRO A 152 -9.95 -9.01 26.31
C PRO A 152 -10.87 -7.95 25.69
N GLY A 153 -11.90 -8.41 24.98
CA GLY A 153 -12.89 -7.55 24.32
C GLY A 153 -12.44 -6.92 23.01
N LEU A 154 -11.20 -7.14 22.56
CA LEU A 154 -10.70 -6.64 21.29
C LEU A 154 -10.89 -7.68 20.19
N LYS A 155 -11.41 -7.28 19.02
CA LYS A 155 -11.63 -8.17 17.88
C LYS A 155 -10.89 -7.70 16.66
N TYR A 156 -10.20 -8.61 15.97
CA TYR A 156 -9.63 -8.31 14.66
C TYR A 156 -10.76 -8.16 13.64
N TRP A 157 -10.80 -7.02 12.95
CA TRP A 157 -11.78 -6.79 11.89
C TRP A 157 -11.22 -7.28 10.56
N GLN A 158 -11.40 -8.57 10.29
CA GLN A 158 -11.12 -9.18 9.00
C GLN A 158 -12.16 -8.69 7.98
N TYR A 159 -11.74 -7.83 7.06
CA TYR A 159 -12.57 -7.31 5.98
C TYR A 159 -11.69 -6.95 4.79
N GLU A 160 -12.21 -7.09 3.58
CA GLU A 160 -11.52 -6.71 2.35
C GLU A 160 -11.69 -5.21 2.10
N TRP A 161 -10.69 -4.44 2.50
CA TRP A 161 -10.68 -2.98 2.38
C TRP A 161 -10.22 -2.48 1.00
N GLN A 162 -9.99 -3.40 0.05
CA GLN A 162 -9.48 -3.06 -1.28
C GLN A 162 -10.64 -2.58 -2.16
N SER A 163 -10.67 -1.27 -2.41
CA SER A 163 -11.55 -0.65 -3.41
C SER A 163 -10.86 0.59 -3.98
N ASP A 164 -11.25 1.02 -5.18
CA ASP A 164 -10.66 2.22 -5.80
C ASP A 164 -10.83 3.47 -4.91
N GLU A 165 -11.96 3.56 -4.21
CA GLU A 165 -12.30 4.69 -3.35
C GLU A 165 -11.45 4.69 -2.06
N MET A 166 -11.27 3.51 -1.45
CA MET A 166 -10.35 3.34 -0.31
C MET A 166 -8.90 3.60 -0.74
N THR A 167 -8.51 3.16 -1.93
CA THR A 167 -7.19 3.44 -2.53
C THR A 167 -6.97 4.93 -2.77
N LEU A 168 -7.96 5.66 -3.27
CA LEU A 168 -7.83 7.11 -3.39
C LEU A 168 -7.71 7.78 -2.03
N ARG A 169 -8.55 7.39 -1.06
CA ARG A 169 -8.48 7.97 0.29
C ARG A 169 -7.12 7.71 0.95
N LYS A 170 -6.56 6.52 0.75
CA LYS A 170 -5.21 6.12 1.18
C LYS A 170 -4.17 7.15 0.72
N TYR A 171 -4.19 7.53 -0.56
CA TYR A 171 -3.22 8.49 -1.07
C TYR A 171 -3.53 9.94 -0.71
N GLN A 172 -4.80 10.32 -0.55
CA GLN A 172 -5.17 11.64 -0.05
C GLN A 172 -4.57 11.87 1.35
N ILE A 173 -4.79 10.93 2.26
CA ILE A 173 -4.19 10.96 3.61
C ILE A 173 -2.67 10.94 3.47
N SER A 174 -2.11 10.05 2.65
CA SER A 174 -0.66 9.95 2.52
C SER A 174 0.01 11.24 2.03
N ALA A 175 -0.66 12.01 1.16
CA ALA A 175 -0.16 13.29 0.69
C ALA A 175 -0.32 14.40 1.74
N THR A 176 -1.50 14.51 2.34
CA THR A 176 -1.77 15.50 3.41
C THR A 176 -0.85 15.31 4.60
N GLU A 177 -0.64 14.06 5.00
CA GLU A 177 0.17 13.69 6.15
C GLU A 177 1.66 13.55 5.84
N ARG A 178 2.02 13.74 4.56
CA ARG A 178 3.40 13.62 4.06
C ARG A 178 4.04 12.32 4.52
N PHE A 179 3.36 11.20 4.31
CA PHE A 179 3.91 9.90 4.64
C PHE A 179 5.05 9.50 3.71
N TYR A 180 6.01 8.77 4.28
CA TYR A 180 7.15 8.20 3.61
C TYR A 180 6.70 7.23 2.51
N LYS A 181 7.12 7.52 1.27
CA LYS A 181 6.85 6.68 0.12
C LYS A 181 7.76 5.45 0.17
N GLN A 182 7.12 4.32 0.42
CA GLN A 182 7.77 3.02 0.47
C GLN A 182 8.03 2.53 -0.97
N GLU A 183 9.24 2.04 -1.21
CA GLU A 183 9.73 1.71 -2.54
C GLU A 183 9.73 0.20 -2.87
N TYR A 184 9.24 -0.60 -1.93
CA TYR A 184 9.17 -2.06 -1.95
C TYR A 184 8.27 -2.53 -0.78
N CYS A 185 7.84 -3.78 -0.79
CA CYS A 185 6.84 -4.28 0.18
C CYS A 185 7.33 -4.30 1.63
N GLY A 186 8.66 -4.26 1.82
CA GLY A 186 9.31 -4.25 3.13
C GLY A 186 10.22 -5.45 3.34
N CYS A 187 9.99 -6.61 2.72
CA CYS A 187 10.84 -7.78 2.99
C CYS A 187 12.18 -7.77 2.24
N SER A 188 13.19 -8.46 2.78
CA SER A 188 14.53 -8.55 2.19
C SER A 188 14.55 -9.09 0.77
N TYR A 189 13.64 -10.02 0.45
CA TYR A 189 13.50 -10.58 -0.89
C TYR A 189 12.88 -9.58 -1.87
N SER A 190 11.83 -8.85 -1.48
CA SER A 190 11.27 -7.76 -2.30
C SER A 190 12.31 -6.65 -2.51
N LEU A 191 13.08 -6.31 -1.48
CA LEU A 191 14.18 -5.35 -1.61
C LEU A 191 15.27 -5.82 -2.61
N ARG A 192 15.61 -7.11 -2.60
CA ARG A 192 16.52 -7.72 -3.59
C ARG A 192 15.93 -7.57 -4.98
N ASP A 193 14.72 -8.07 -5.19
CA ASP A 193 14.07 -8.15 -6.50
C ASP A 193 13.88 -6.75 -7.09
N SER A 194 13.40 -5.79 -6.29
CA SER A 194 13.26 -4.38 -6.70
C SER A 194 14.61 -3.73 -7.05
N ASN A 195 15.70 -4.06 -6.35
CA ASN A 195 17.03 -3.52 -6.66
C ASN A 195 17.68 -4.19 -7.88
N GLU A 196 17.39 -5.46 -8.14
CA GLU A 196 17.81 -6.16 -9.36
C GLU A 196 17.12 -5.56 -10.58
N TRP A 197 15.80 -5.33 -10.50
CA TRP A 197 15.04 -4.65 -11.55
C TRP A 197 15.55 -3.22 -11.78
N ARG A 198 15.75 -2.44 -10.72
CA ARG A 198 16.29 -1.07 -10.82
C ARG A 198 17.65 -1.07 -11.53
N ARG A 199 18.56 -1.96 -11.16
CA ARG A 199 19.87 -2.11 -11.81
C ARG A 199 19.73 -2.42 -13.31
N ALA A 200 18.84 -3.35 -13.68
CA ALA A 200 18.62 -3.72 -15.07
C ALA A 200 18.09 -2.55 -15.94
N ASN A 201 17.41 -1.60 -15.31
CA ASN A 201 16.84 -0.41 -15.95
C ASN A 201 17.66 0.87 -15.75
N GLY A 202 18.89 0.77 -15.22
CA GLY A 202 19.75 1.94 -15.00
C GLY A 202 19.28 2.88 -13.88
N ILE A 203 18.40 2.41 -13.00
CA ILE A 203 17.87 3.16 -11.86
C ILE A 203 18.76 2.91 -10.63
N PRO A 204 19.12 3.94 -9.84
CA PRO A 204 19.83 3.77 -8.59
C PRO A 204 19.07 2.87 -7.60
N LYS A 205 19.79 2.10 -6.78
CA LYS A 205 19.19 1.27 -5.73
C LYS A 205 18.37 2.11 -4.74
N ILE A 206 17.38 1.46 -4.11
CA ILE A 206 16.56 2.03 -3.04
C ILE A 206 17.46 2.60 -1.93
N GLN A 207 17.16 3.82 -1.51
CA GLN A 207 17.83 4.48 -0.38
C GLN A 207 16.86 4.63 0.78
N ILE A 208 17.00 3.74 1.77
CA ILE A 208 16.10 3.70 2.94
C ILE A 208 16.20 5.01 3.74
N GLY A 209 15.07 5.71 3.84
CA GLY A 209 14.96 7.01 4.51
C GLY A 209 15.74 8.14 3.84
N GLY A 210 16.04 8.02 2.54
CA GLY A 210 16.64 9.10 1.74
C GLY A 210 15.68 10.28 1.52
N ASP A 211 16.20 11.35 0.93
CA ASP A 211 15.43 12.57 0.62
C ASP A 211 14.59 12.46 -0.66
N THR A 212 14.73 11.35 -1.37
CA THR A 212 13.96 10.98 -2.55
C THR A 212 13.44 9.55 -2.40
N ALA A 213 12.38 9.23 -3.14
CA ALA A 213 11.92 7.85 -3.33
C ALA A 213 12.02 7.52 -4.83
N GLY A 214 12.97 6.66 -5.19
CA GLY A 214 13.29 6.34 -6.56
C GLY A 214 13.82 7.57 -7.31
N LEU A 215 13.13 7.92 -8.40
CA LEU A 215 13.42 9.12 -9.20
C LEU A 215 12.48 10.30 -8.86
N GLY A 216 11.65 10.17 -7.83
CA GLY A 216 10.68 11.18 -7.45
C GLY A 216 10.79 11.62 -5.99
N ASP A 217 9.76 12.33 -5.54
CA ASP A 217 9.69 12.88 -4.19
C ASP A 217 9.58 11.78 -3.13
N ARG A 218 10.22 12.02 -1.97
CA ARG A 218 10.14 11.18 -0.78
C ARG A 218 8.72 10.94 -0.27
N TYR A 219 7.82 11.88 -0.55
CA TYR A 219 6.46 11.89 -0.04
C TYR A 219 5.44 11.70 -1.17
N PHE A 220 4.23 11.32 -0.80
CA PHE A 220 3.09 11.36 -1.72
C PHE A 220 2.70 12.82 -1.96
N SER A 221 2.40 13.16 -3.20
CA SER A 221 2.10 14.55 -3.60
C SER A 221 0.92 14.64 -4.57
N ASN A 222 0.54 13.52 -5.18
CA ASN A 222 -0.50 13.50 -6.19
C ASN A 222 -1.42 12.29 -5.98
N PRO A 223 -2.42 12.43 -5.09
CA PRO A 223 -3.28 11.32 -4.71
C PRO A 223 -3.98 10.64 -5.87
N LEU A 224 -4.42 11.41 -6.87
CA LEU A 224 -5.19 10.90 -8.00
C LEU A 224 -4.32 10.06 -8.95
N VAL A 225 -3.08 10.51 -9.24
CA VAL A 225 -2.15 9.68 -10.04
C VAL A 225 -1.71 8.45 -9.27
N ASP A 226 -1.32 8.62 -8.00
CA ASP A 226 -0.88 7.48 -7.20
C ASP A 226 -2.04 6.45 -7.01
N ALA A 227 -3.29 6.91 -6.88
CA ALA A 227 -4.47 6.04 -6.82
C ALA A 227 -4.77 5.33 -8.13
N ALA A 228 -4.67 6.04 -9.24
CA ALA A 228 -4.87 5.46 -10.56
C ALA A 228 -3.83 4.36 -10.88
N GLU A 229 -2.59 4.47 -10.37
CA GLU A 229 -1.55 3.44 -10.54
C GLU A 229 -1.96 2.11 -9.87
N GLU A 230 -2.80 2.15 -8.85
CA GLU A 230 -3.29 1.00 -8.09
C GLU A 230 -4.80 0.76 -8.26
N SER A 231 -5.41 1.29 -9.33
CA SER A 231 -6.83 1.03 -9.61
C SER A 231 -7.06 -0.43 -10.00
N GLN A 232 -8.24 -0.97 -9.70
CA GLN A 232 -8.54 -2.39 -9.90
C GLN A 232 -8.33 -2.83 -11.35
N ASP A 233 -8.70 -1.98 -12.31
CA ASP A 233 -8.51 -2.19 -13.73
C ASP A 233 -7.03 -2.26 -14.14
N VAL A 234 -6.14 -1.49 -13.51
CA VAL A 234 -4.69 -1.59 -13.73
C VAL A 234 -4.13 -2.89 -13.17
N VAL A 235 -4.64 -3.33 -12.02
CA VAL A 235 -4.27 -4.58 -11.35
C VAL A 235 -4.74 -5.79 -12.17
N ASP A 236 -5.99 -5.78 -12.62
CA ASP A 236 -6.58 -6.84 -13.44
C ASP A 236 -5.83 -6.99 -14.78
N GLU A 237 -5.50 -5.87 -15.43
CA GLU A 237 -4.71 -5.86 -16.65
C GLU A 237 -3.33 -6.50 -16.44
N PHE A 238 -2.67 -6.19 -15.32
CA PHE A 238 -1.38 -6.79 -14.96
C PHE A 238 -1.48 -8.31 -14.76
N PHE A 239 -2.51 -8.78 -14.04
CA PHE A 239 -2.69 -10.22 -13.80
C PHE A 239 -3.05 -11.00 -15.07
N GLN A 240 -3.93 -10.45 -15.92
CA GLN A 240 -4.27 -11.07 -17.20
C GLN A 240 -3.01 -11.28 -18.06
N GLN A 241 -2.09 -10.32 -18.04
CA GLN A 241 -0.83 -10.40 -18.78
C GLN A 241 0.18 -11.36 -18.14
N ALA A 242 0.25 -11.42 -16.82
CA ALA A 242 1.08 -12.41 -16.13
C ALA A 242 0.64 -13.84 -16.49
N GLU A 243 -0.67 -14.09 -16.60
CA GLU A 243 -1.20 -15.35 -17.10
C GLU A 243 -0.84 -15.60 -18.56
N ASP A 244 -0.95 -14.60 -19.43
CA ASP A 244 -0.62 -14.74 -20.85
C ASP A 244 0.88 -14.97 -21.08
N LEU A 245 1.74 -14.31 -20.29
CA LEU A 245 3.18 -14.58 -20.23
C LEU A 245 3.49 -16.00 -19.74
N ALA A 246 2.74 -16.50 -18.77
CA ALA A 246 2.87 -17.88 -18.30
C ALA A 246 2.46 -18.89 -19.39
N LYS A 247 1.39 -18.60 -20.15
CA LYS A 247 0.94 -19.41 -21.30
C LYS A 247 1.96 -19.43 -22.45
N ALA A 248 2.70 -18.34 -22.66
CA ALA A 248 3.74 -18.24 -23.70
C ALA A 248 4.99 -19.11 -23.44
N GLY A 249 5.10 -19.77 -22.29
CA GLY A 249 6.13 -20.79 -22.05
C GLY A 249 7.58 -20.27 -22.09
N ARG A 250 8.46 -20.95 -22.85
CA ARG A 250 9.90 -20.61 -22.94
C ARG A 250 10.26 -19.77 -24.18
N ASP A 251 9.29 -19.34 -24.99
CA ASP A 251 9.57 -18.54 -26.19
C ASP A 251 9.98 -17.10 -25.80
N VAL A 252 11.26 -16.79 -26.00
CA VAL A 252 11.86 -15.50 -25.66
C VAL A 252 11.33 -14.36 -26.53
N LYS A 253 10.94 -14.62 -27.79
CA LYS A 253 10.39 -13.59 -28.70
C LYS A 253 8.94 -13.26 -28.34
N GLU A 254 8.15 -14.26 -27.99
CA GLU A 254 6.74 -14.09 -27.62
C GLU A 254 6.61 -13.38 -26.28
N ARG A 255 7.42 -13.78 -25.28
CA ARG A 255 7.52 -13.08 -23.99
C ARG A 255 8.00 -11.64 -24.14
N LYS A 256 8.97 -11.36 -25.03
CA LYS A 256 9.43 -9.99 -25.33
C LYS A 256 8.35 -9.12 -25.98
N LYS A 257 7.42 -9.68 -26.74
CA LYS A 257 6.28 -8.92 -27.29
C LYS A 257 5.26 -8.55 -26.22
N MET A 258 5.01 -9.45 -25.27
CA MET A 258 4.05 -9.25 -24.17
C MET A 258 4.57 -8.32 -23.06
N LEU A 259 5.88 -8.23 -22.87
CA LEU A 259 6.53 -7.31 -21.90
C LEU A 259 6.43 -5.80 -22.24
N LYS A 260 5.82 -5.44 -23.38
CA LYS A 260 5.67 -4.04 -23.84
C LYS A 260 4.64 -3.22 -23.05
N VAL A 261 3.98 -3.79 -22.05
CA VAL A 261 2.90 -3.08 -21.34
C VAL A 261 3.42 -1.93 -20.46
N TYR A 262 4.67 -1.98 -20.03
CA TYR A 262 5.32 -0.85 -19.37
C TYR A 262 5.80 0.24 -20.33
N GLU A 263 5.69 0.03 -21.66
CA GLU A 263 6.30 0.89 -22.69
C GLU A 263 5.81 2.36 -22.59
N ASN A 264 4.67 2.61 -21.93
CA ASN A 264 4.09 3.95 -21.71
C ASN A 264 3.63 4.26 -20.26
N ARG A 265 4.00 3.45 -19.26
CA ARG A 265 3.66 3.71 -17.84
C ARG A 265 4.83 4.39 -17.14
N ARG A 266 5.09 5.66 -17.50
CA ARG A 266 6.24 6.45 -17.02
C ARG A 266 5.77 7.46 -15.97
N LYS A 267 6.53 7.60 -14.88
CA LYS A 267 6.30 8.65 -13.88
C LYS A 267 7.07 9.90 -14.33
N ASN A 268 6.45 11.08 -14.36
CA ASN A 268 7.10 12.35 -14.71
C ASN A 268 7.69 12.41 -16.15
N GLU A 269 6.86 12.18 -17.16
CA GLU A 269 7.18 12.63 -18.52
C GLU A 269 6.96 14.15 -18.57
N LYS A 270 8.03 14.91 -18.82
CA LYS A 270 7.92 16.35 -19.05
C LYS A 270 7.25 16.59 -20.40
N THR A 271 6.69 17.79 -20.59
CA THR A 271 6.05 18.21 -21.86
C THR A 271 6.96 18.13 -23.09
N ASP A 272 8.27 17.99 -22.90
CA ASP A 272 9.28 17.80 -23.96
C ASP A 272 9.57 16.33 -24.29
N GLY A 273 8.85 15.37 -23.69
CA GLY A 273 9.08 13.93 -23.89
C GLY A 273 10.29 13.37 -23.14
N SER A 274 10.95 14.17 -22.29
CA SER A 274 12.01 13.68 -21.42
C SER A 274 11.43 12.95 -20.21
N ILE A 275 11.93 11.74 -19.98
CA ILE A 275 11.52 10.88 -18.87
C ILE A 275 12.44 11.20 -17.68
N THR A 276 11.90 11.78 -16.61
CA THR A 276 12.67 11.99 -15.38
C THR A 276 12.37 10.98 -14.28
N GLY A 277 11.47 10.03 -14.53
CA GLY A 277 11.13 8.98 -13.58
C GLY A 277 10.64 7.69 -14.26
N LEU A 278 10.98 6.56 -13.66
CA LEU A 278 10.34 5.28 -13.92
C LEU A 278 9.53 4.92 -12.67
N ASN A 279 8.46 4.18 -12.90
CA ASN A 279 7.57 3.59 -11.92
C ASN A 279 8.35 2.92 -10.76
N ASN A 280 7.82 3.07 -9.53
CA ASN A 280 8.37 2.44 -8.33
C ASN A 280 7.91 0.98 -8.15
N TRP A 281 7.22 0.41 -9.15
CA TRP A 281 6.76 -0.98 -9.22
C TRP A 281 7.26 -1.65 -10.49
#